data_AF-A0A7C2YID1-F1
#
_entry.id   AF-A0A7C2YID1-F1
#
_cell.length_a   1.000
_cell.length_b   1.000
_cell.length_c   1.000
_cell.angle_alpha   90.00
_cell.angle_beta   90.00
_cell.angle_gamma   90.00
#
_symmetry.space_group_name_H-M   'P 1'
#
loop_
_entity.id
_entity.type
_entity.pdbx_description
1 polymer ?
#
loop_
_entity_poly.entity_id
_entity_poly.type
_entity_poly.pdbx_seq_one_letter_code
_entity_poly.pdbx_strand_id
1 'polypeptide(L)'
;MSKRLSHRAWMAILLGALVGLIPLRFVLLNALPRETADEKRLWLLAASALLVIAVGLLFALIWLALKDIQQIGEQYRKAHREAFEEMTEQIRADYRRRRERERGSKNGAE
;
A
#
# COMPACT_ATOMS: atom_id res chain seq x y z
N MET A 1 16.13 -19.43 -10.87
CA MET A 1 15.30 -18.21 -11.00
C MET A 1 14.34 -18.13 -9.83
N SER A 2 14.71 -17.40 -8.76
CA SER A 2 13.77 -17.08 -7.68
C SER A 2 12.73 -16.11 -8.23
N LYS A 3 11.54 -16.61 -8.60
CA LYS A 3 10.39 -15.77 -8.98
C LYS A 3 9.96 -15.01 -7.73
N ARG A 4 10.58 -13.86 -7.45
CA ARG A 4 10.07 -12.91 -6.46
C ARG A 4 8.72 -12.44 -7.00
N LEU A 5 7.63 -13.00 -6.47
CA LEU A 5 6.29 -12.54 -6.80
C LEU A 5 6.20 -11.05 -6.50
N SER A 6 5.71 -10.28 -7.49
CA SER A 6 5.44 -8.85 -7.32
C SER A 6 4.47 -8.65 -6.16
N HIS A 7 4.66 -7.57 -5.41
CA HIS A 7 3.82 -7.19 -4.27
C HIS A 7 2.32 -7.13 -4.64
N ARG A 8 2.01 -6.69 -5.87
CA ARG A 8 0.65 -6.71 -6.42
C ARG A 8 0.08 -8.12 -6.59
N ALA A 9 0.93 -9.09 -6.95
CA ALA A 9 0.53 -10.48 -7.07
C ALA A 9 0.27 -11.11 -5.70
N TRP A 10 1.05 -10.74 -4.67
CA TRP A 10 0.76 -11.12 -3.28
C TRP A 10 -0.58 -10.55 -2.78
N MET A 11 -0.87 -9.27 -3.06
CA MET A 11 -2.19 -8.68 -2.78
C MET A 11 -3.31 -9.48 -3.45
N ALA A 12 -3.17 -9.79 -4.74
CA ALA A 12 -4.18 -10.53 -5.50
C ALA A 12 -4.38 -11.95 -4.95
N ILE A 13 -3.31 -12.64 -4.53
CA ILE A 13 -3.39 -13.97 -3.92
C ILE A 13 -4.11 -13.90 -2.56
N LEU A 14 -3.76 -12.94 -1.71
CA LEU A 14 -4.38 -12.78 -0.39
C LEU A 14 -5.87 -12.40 -0.53
N LEU A 15 -6.22 -11.52 -1.48
CA LEU A 15 -7.60 -11.19 -1.81
C LEU A 15 -8.35 -12.41 -2.35
N GLY A 16 -7.75 -13.16 -3.27
CA GLY A 16 -8.34 -14.39 -3.81
C GLY A 16 -8.59 -15.43 -2.72
N ALA A 17 -7.65 -15.61 -1.80
CA ALA A 17 -7.80 -16.48 -0.64
C ALA A 17 -8.95 -16.00 0.27
N LEU A 18 -9.06 -14.69 0.51
CA LEU A 18 -10.13 -14.10 1.32
C LEU A 18 -11.51 -14.30 0.68
N VAL A 19 -11.63 -14.10 -0.63
CA VAL A 19 -12.87 -14.35 -1.38
C VAL A 19 -13.22 -15.84 -1.39
N GLY A 20 -12.21 -16.71 -1.48
CA GLY A 20 -12.35 -18.16 -1.38
C GLY A 20 -12.92 -18.67 -0.05
N LEU A 21 -12.83 -17.87 1.03
CA LEU A 21 -13.47 -18.21 2.30
C LEU A 21 -15.00 -18.12 2.24
N ILE A 22 -15.56 -17.37 1.29
CA ILE A 22 -17.02 -17.22 1.12
C ILE A 22 -17.69 -18.56 0.79
N PRO A 23 -17.30 -19.29 -0.28
CA PRO A 23 -17.87 -20.61 -0.57
C PRO A 23 -17.54 -21.63 0.52
N LEU A 24 -16.36 -21.54 1.16
CA LEU A 24 -15.97 -22.43 2.25
C LEU A 24 -16.92 -22.30 3.45
N ARG A 25 -17.40 -21.08 3.76
CA ARG A 25 -18.47 -20.85 4.74
C ARG A 25 -19.76 -21.60 4.39
N PHE A 26 -20.16 -21.61 3.13
CA PHE A 26 -21.40 -22.29 2.70
C PHE A 26 -21.26 -23.81 2.81
N VAL A 27 -20.08 -24.35 2.49
CA VAL A 27 -19.76 -25.76 2.71
C VAL A 27 -19.84 -26.10 4.20
N LEU A 28 -19.26 -25.26 5.07
CA LEU A 28 -19.33 -25.46 6.52
C LEU A 28 -20.77 -25.45 7.05
N LEU A 29 -21.59 -24.50 6.57
CA LEU A 29 -23.00 -24.39 6.96
C LEU A 29 -23.85 -25.58 6.48
N ASN A 30 -23.58 -26.10 5.28
CA ASN A 30 -24.25 -27.31 4.78
C ASN A 30 -23.82 -28.57 5.54
N ALA A 31 -22.60 -28.57 6.07
CA ALA A 31 -22.06 -29.66 6.88
C ALA A 31 -22.42 -29.53 8.38
N LEU A 32 -23.47 -28.79 8.75
CA LEU A 32 -23.88 -28.64 10.15
C LEU A 32 -24.23 -30.02 10.76
N PRO A 33 -23.50 -30.48 11.79
CA PRO A 33 -23.77 -31.78 12.40
C PRO A 33 -25.07 -31.72 13.20
N ARG A 34 -25.98 -32.66 12.91
CA ARG A 34 -27.34 -32.68 13.49
C ARG A 34 -27.44 -33.54 14.77
N GLU A 35 -26.57 -34.51 14.97
CA GLU A 35 -26.90 -35.63 15.88
C GLU A 35 -25.96 -35.84 17.09
N THR A 36 -24.69 -35.42 17.09
CA THR A 36 -23.78 -35.69 18.25
C THR A 36 -23.04 -34.46 18.80
N ALA A 37 -22.74 -34.48 20.10
CA ALA A 37 -22.06 -33.39 20.80
C ALA A 37 -20.58 -33.24 20.40
N ASP A 38 -19.92 -34.35 20.06
CA ASP A 38 -18.51 -34.35 19.64
C ASP A 38 -18.33 -33.80 18.22
N GLU A 39 -19.24 -34.12 17.29
CA GLU A 39 -19.23 -33.53 15.95
C GLU A 39 -19.46 -32.01 15.99
N LYS A 40 -20.34 -31.54 16.88
CA LYS A 40 -20.54 -30.09 17.10
C LYS A 40 -19.27 -29.39 17.60
N ARG A 41 -18.51 -30.03 18.50
CA ARG A 41 -17.21 -29.50 18.96
C ARG A 41 -16.19 -29.45 17.83
N LEU A 42 -16.10 -30.52 17.02
CA LEU A 42 -15.20 -30.57 15.88
C LEU A 42 -15.55 -29.51 14.83
N TRP A 43 -16.85 -29.30 14.59
CA TRP A 43 -17.35 -28.26 13.69
C TRP A 43 -17.08 -26.85 14.22
N LEU A 44 -17.24 -26.61 15.53
CA LEU A 44 -16.87 -25.34 16.17
C LEU A 44 -15.36 -25.08 16.11
N LEU A 45 -14.53 -26.12 16.25
CA LEU A 45 -13.08 -26.01 16.05
C LEU A 45 -12.75 -25.65 14.60
N ALA A 46 -13.39 -26.30 13.62
CA ALA A 46 -13.20 -25.97 12.21
C ALA A 46 -13.65 -24.53 11.88
N ALA A 47 -14.80 -24.11 12.41
CA ALA A 47 -15.32 -22.75 12.24
C ALA A 47 -14.41 -21.70 12.89
N SER A 48 -13.90 -21.97 14.09
CA SER A 48 -12.99 -21.06 14.79
C SER A 48 -11.62 -20.99 14.10
N ALA A 49 -11.08 -22.12 13.61
CA ALA A 49 -9.86 -22.13 12.81
C ALA A 49 -10.01 -21.31 11.52
N LEU A 50 -11.16 -21.43 10.84
CA LEU A 50 -11.47 -20.65 9.63
C LEU A 50 -11.53 -19.14 9.95
N LEU A 51 -12.08 -18.78 11.11
CA LEU A 51 -12.10 -17.41 11.62
C LEU A 51 -10.70 -16.87 11.91
N VAL A 52 -9.83 -17.68 12.54
CA VAL A 52 -8.42 -17.32 12.78
C VAL A 52 -7.67 -17.10 11.46
N ILE A 53 -7.88 -17.96 10.47
CA ILE A 53 -7.29 -17.81 9.12
C ILE A 53 -7.77 -16.51 8.47
N ALA A 54 -9.08 -16.19 8.57
CA ALA A 54 -9.64 -14.96 8.02
C ALA A 54 -9.00 -13.70 8.65
N VAL A 55 -8.87 -13.67 9.97
CA VAL A 55 -8.22 -12.57 10.70
C VAL A 55 -6.75 -12.46 10.31
N GLY A 56 -6.04 -13.58 10.18
CA GLY A 56 -4.65 -13.60 9.74
C GLY A 56 -4.47 -13.03 8.32
N LEU A 57 -5.35 -13.41 7.39
CA LEU A 57 -5.36 -12.87 6.02
C LEU A 57 -5.64 -11.36 6.00
N LEU A 58 -6.59 -10.88 6.82
CA LEU A 58 -6.85 -9.45 6.97
C LEU A 58 -5.64 -8.70 7.51
N PHE A 59 -4.98 -9.23 8.55
CA PHE A 59 -3.78 -8.61 9.10
C PHE A 59 -2.63 -8.59 8.09
N ALA A 60 -2.46 -9.66 7.31
CA ALA A 60 -1.49 -9.72 6.23
C ALA A 60 -1.76 -8.67 5.15
N LEU A 61 -3.03 -8.49 4.76
CA LEU A 61 -3.44 -7.44 3.82
C LEU A 61 -3.19 -6.03 4.37
N ILE A 62 -3.52 -5.78 5.63
CA ILE A 62 -3.28 -4.50 6.30
C ILE A 62 -1.77 -4.21 6.36
N TRP A 63 -0.96 -5.20 6.72
CA TRP A 63 0.50 -5.08 6.75
C TRP A 63 1.07 -4.75 5.37
N LEU A 64 0.57 -5.44 4.35
CA LEU A 64 0.96 -5.23 2.96
C LEU A 64 0.59 -3.82 2.49
N ALA A 65 -0.60 -3.33 2.86
CA ALA A 65 -1.06 -1.98 2.58
C ALA A 65 -0.27 -0.90 3.34
N LEU A 66 0.07 -1.14 4.61
CA LEU A 66 0.93 -0.23 5.38
C LEU A 66 2.30 -0.07 4.72
N LYS A 67 2.86 -1.18 4.23
CA LYS A 67 4.15 -1.17 3.52
C LYS A 67 4.08 -0.35 2.23
N ASP A 68 2.98 -0.42 1.49
CA ASP A 68 2.76 0.43 0.31
C ASP A 68 2.64 1.91 0.67
N ILE A 69 1.92 2.25 1.74
CA ILE A 69 1.77 3.64 2.20
C ILE A 69 3.12 4.23 2.60
N GLN A 70 3.99 3.45 3.27
CA GLN A 70 5.34 3.90 3.61
C GLN A 70 6.18 4.17 2.35
N GLN A 71 6.11 3.30 1.35
CA GLN A 71 6.82 3.50 0.08
C GLN A 71 6.31 4.71 -0.71
N ILE A 72 5.00 4.93 -0.73
CA ILE A 72 4.39 6.10 -1.37
C ILE A 72 4.78 7.38 -0.60
N GLY A 73 4.82 7.36 0.74
CA GLY A 73 5.23 8.50 1.55
C GLY A 73 6.70 8.90 1.38
N GLU A 74 7.59 7.95 1.08
CA GLU A 74 8.98 8.24 0.71
C GLU A 74 9.10 8.83 -0.70
N GLN A 75 8.33 8.31 -1.66
CA GLN A 75 8.27 8.88 -3.01
C GLN A 75 7.68 10.29 -2.99
N TYR A 76 6.64 10.54 -2.19
CA TYR A 76 6.07 11.87 -2.01
C TYR A 76 7.06 12.87 -1.41
N ARG A 77 7.87 12.43 -0.44
CA ARG A 77 8.94 13.27 0.13
C ARG A 77 10.04 13.59 -0.87
N LYS A 78 10.37 12.68 -1.79
CA LYS A 78 11.33 12.94 -2.87
C LYS A 78 10.75 13.87 -3.94
N ALA A 79 9.52 13.62 -4.39
CA ALA A 79 8.83 14.47 -5.37
C ALA A 79 8.66 15.91 -4.86
N HIS A 80 8.39 16.10 -3.56
CA HIS A 80 8.37 17.44 -2.97
C HIS A 80 9.75 18.10 -2.99
N ARG A 81 10.85 17.38 -2.73
CA ARG A 81 12.20 17.96 -2.78
C ARG A 81 12.59 18.37 -4.19
N GLU A 82 12.32 17.53 -5.18
CA GLU A 82 12.57 17.86 -6.59
C GLU A 82 11.73 19.08 -7.03
N ALA A 83 10.45 19.13 -6.67
CA ALA A 83 9.60 20.28 -6.96
C ALA A 83 10.09 21.57 -6.27
N PHE A 84 10.62 21.49 -5.04
CA PHE A 84 11.21 22.64 -4.36
C PHE A 84 12.55 23.08 -4.97
N GLU A 85 13.40 22.15 -5.42
CA GLU A 85 14.66 22.47 -6.11
C GLU A 85 14.41 23.16 -7.44
N GLU A 86 13.48 22.65 -8.25
CA GLU A 86 13.13 23.23 -9.54
C GLU A 86 12.56 24.65 -9.38
N MET A 87 11.72 24.86 -8.36
CA MET A 87 11.13 26.17 -8.08
C MET A 87 12.17 27.17 -7.52
N THR A 88 13.10 26.73 -6.67
CA THR A 88 14.18 27.60 -6.16
C THR A 88 15.21 27.94 -7.23
N GLU A 89 15.45 27.05 -8.20
CA GLU A 89 16.34 27.30 -9.32
C GLU A 89 15.76 28.34 -10.28
N GLN A 90 14.45 28.30 -10.55
CA GLN A 90 13.75 29.33 -11.32
C GLN A 90 13.80 30.71 -10.64
N ILE A 91 13.56 30.78 -9.33
CA ILE A 91 13.65 32.03 -8.56
C ILE A 91 15.09 32.57 -8.60
N ARG A 92 16.10 31.71 -8.40
CA ARG A 92 17.52 32.09 -8.45
C ARG A 92 17.94 32.58 -9.84
N ALA A 93 17.39 31.99 -10.91
CA ALA A 93 17.62 32.44 -12.27
C ALA A 93 16.98 33.81 -12.52
N ASP A 94 15.76 34.06 -12.02
CA ASP A 94 15.08 35.34 -12.20
C ASP A 94 15.78 36.47 -11.43
N TYR A 95 16.25 36.22 -10.20
CA TYR A 95 17.09 37.16 -9.45
C TYR A 95 18.41 37.48 -10.15
N ARG A 96 19.08 36.49 -10.75
CA ARG A 96 20.31 36.72 -11.54
C ARG A 96 20.05 37.64 -12.73
N ARG A 97 19.00 37.36 -13.51
CA ARG A 97 18.61 38.19 -14.67
C ARG A 97 18.28 39.62 -14.25
N ARG A 98 17.57 39.82 -13.13
CA ARG A 98 17.27 41.16 -12.61
C ARG A 98 18.55 41.91 -12.21
N ARG A 99 19.47 41.24 -11.52
CA ARG A 99 20.75 41.83 -11.09
C ARG A 99 21.67 42.20 -12.26
N GLU A 100 21.65 41.40 -13.33
CA GLU A 100 22.40 41.68 -14.57
C GLU A 100 21.81 42.89 -15.33
N ARG A 101 20.48 43.02 -15.36
CA ARG A 101 19.81 44.19 -15.94
C ARG A 101 20.09 45.48 -15.15
N GLU A 102 20.09 45.41 -13.82
CA GLU A 102 20.44 46.54 -12.97
C GLU A 102 21.91 46.96 -13.12
N ARG A 103 22.83 46.00 -13.25
CA ARG A 103 24.26 46.29 -13.49
C ARG A 103 24.51 46.82 -14.90
N GLY A 104 23.84 46.29 -15.92
CA GLY A 104 23.91 46.78 -17.29
C GLY A 104 23.33 48.20 -17.44
N SER A 105 22.25 48.51 -16.73
CA SER A 105 21.66 49.86 -16.70
C SER A 105 22.56 50.89 -16.01
N LYS A 106 23.42 50.47 -15.07
CA LYS A 106 24.33 51.36 -14.36
C LYS A 106 25.62 51.64 -15.12
N ASN A 107 26.08 50.69 -15.94
CA ASN A 107 27.26 50.83 -16.80
C ASN A 107 26.96 51.50 -18.16
N GLY A 108 25.69 51.73 -18.51
CA GLY A 108 25.29 52.46 -19.73
C GLY A 108 24.88 53.92 -19.48
N ALA A 109 25.10 54.42 -18.26
CA ALA A 109 24.78 55.79 -17.84
C ALA A 109 26.04 56.62 -17.46
N GLU A 110 27.23 56.10 -17.77
CA GLU A 110 28.50 56.85 -17.76
C GLU A 110 28.94 57.18 -19.19
#